data_AF-A0A8C5BBK9-F1
#
_entry.id   AF-A0A8C5BBK9-F1
#
_cell.length_a   1.000
_cell.length_b   1.000
_cell.length_c   1.000
_cell.angle_alpha   90.00
_cell.angle_beta   90.00
_cell.angle_gamma   90.00
#
_symmetry.space_group_name_H-M   'P 1'
#
loop_
_entity.id
_entity.type
_entity.pdbx_description
1 polymer ?
#
loop_
_entity_poly.entity_id
_entity_poly.type
_entity_poly.pdbx_seq_one_letter_code
_entity_poly.pdbx_strand_id
1 'polypeptide(L)'
;MTTQRFERSGIHLDQSELLCTKGCGFYGNAAWRGLCSKCWRDENQKDKQTQIQEDWALAERLQKEEEVAYASTHQTAPTQPPASGRREEKKPKEKASKVKTVAKLFSTSTKTPPKKDHISGEAAPGSSGVPRHGPPDPDQATRDFIDFLKPLRPGREIFKQCRAFTESMFYKRELGVEELSECVQDFYQKLSDYLHTQFKGSSEQVESVMDEVERYMMSRLYEGVFCPESTDDEDKDLAIQKRIRALHWVTMEMLCVPVDEEIPEVSDSVVKAITDVIEMDSRRVPQQKLACITRCSKHIFSAIRATKGEPASADDFLPALIYTVLKANPPRLQSNIQYITRFCSPSRIMSGEDGYYFTNLCCAVDFELHMSGQTPAPPRPPAPPLSLQQVQSGLDLLTGLGVRQERVMEGARRLESDLIDWSQDVEHRVHGALGGPPLEAPPAPSAIDADNVENDLLPPPLLPQLFAG
;
A
#
# COMPACT_ATOMS: atom_id res chain seq x y z
N MET A 1 17.32 44.94 -25.09
CA MET A 1 18.40 44.21 -24.39
C MET A 1 18.20 44.48 -22.90
N THR A 2 18.38 43.54 -21.97
CA THR A 2 19.15 42.28 -22.02
C THR A 2 18.40 41.14 -21.33
N THR A 3 18.33 39.96 -21.94
CA THR A 3 17.80 38.74 -21.31
C THR A 3 18.88 38.06 -20.47
N GLN A 4 18.66 37.92 -19.17
CA GLN A 4 19.53 37.10 -18.31
C GLN A 4 19.26 35.61 -18.58
N ARG A 5 20.31 34.87 -18.97
CA ARG A 5 20.29 33.41 -18.97
C ARG A 5 20.52 32.90 -17.54
N PHE A 6 19.69 31.98 -17.08
CA PHE A 6 20.06 31.09 -15.98
C PHE A 6 21.07 30.06 -16.50
N GLU A 7 22.27 30.05 -15.93
CA GLU A 7 23.22 28.97 -16.14
C GLU A 7 22.81 27.76 -15.29
N ARG A 8 22.66 26.60 -15.92
CA ARG A 8 22.39 25.35 -15.21
C ARG A 8 23.71 24.79 -14.69
N SER A 9 23.82 24.62 -13.38
CA SER A 9 24.92 23.87 -12.75
C SER A 9 24.88 22.41 -13.20
N GLY A 10 25.68 22.05 -14.20
CA GLY A 10 25.82 20.68 -14.68
C GLY A 10 26.56 19.81 -13.68
N ILE A 11 26.05 18.61 -13.40
CA ILE A 11 26.76 17.61 -12.60
C ILE A 11 27.92 17.07 -13.45
N HIS A 12 29.15 17.42 -13.10
CA HIS A 12 30.35 16.92 -13.76
C HIS A 12 30.75 15.54 -13.19
N LEU A 13 30.13 14.49 -13.73
CA LEU A 13 30.60 13.11 -13.57
C LEU A 13 31.70 12.84 -14.59
N ASP A 14 32.84 12.29 -14.16
CA ASP A 14 33.87 11.88 -15.12
C ASP A 14 33.48 10.54 -15.77
N GLN A 15 33.80 10.38 -17.06
CA GLN A 15 33.44 9.17 -17.81
C GLN A 15 34.16 7.93 -17.27
N SER A 16 35.31 8.09 -16.59
CA SER A 16 36.01 6.97 -15.95
C SER A 16 35.24 6.37 -14.76
N GLU A 17 34.50 7.19 -14.00
CA GLU A 17 33.74 6.76 -12.81
C GLU A 17 32.54 5.87 -13.15
N LEU A 18 32.06 5.95 -14.39
CA LEU A 18 30.94 5.15 -14.89
C LEU A 18 31.37 3.77 -15.44
N LEU A 19 32.68 3.54 -15.64
CA LEU A 19 33.18 2.30 -16.23
C LEU A 19 33.26 1.16 -15.21
N CYS A 20 33.18 -0.07 -15.73
CA CYS A 20 33.29 -1.29 -14.94
C CYS A 20 34.61 -1.32 -14.17
N THR A 21 34.55 -1.57 -12.86
CA THR A 21 35.70 -1.66 -11.95
C THR A 21 36.74 -2.72 -12.33
N LYS A 22 36.39 -3.66 -13.21
CA LYS A 22 37.31 -4.63 -13.84
C LYS A 22 37.93 -4.17 -15.18
N GLY A 23 37.83 -2.89 -15.52
CA GLY A 23 38.49 -2.27 -16.68
C GLY A 23 38.00 -2.75 -18.05
N CYS A 24 36.88 -3.48 -18.12
CA CYS A 24 36.49 -4.22 -19.33
C CYS A 24 35.85 -3.37 -20.45
N GLY A 25 35.92 -2.03 -20.39
CA GLY A 25 35.38 -1.12 -21.41
C GLY A 25 33.85 -0.99 -21.47
N PHE A 26 33.11 -1.62 -20.56
CA PHE A 26 31.65 -1.50 -20.42
C PHE A 26 31.31 -0.69 -19.17
N TYR A 27 30.16 -0.02 -19.16
CA TYR A 27 29.68 0.72 -17.99
C TYR A 27 29.29 -0.22 -16.83
N GLY A 28 29.61 0.20 -15.60
CA GLY A 28 29.19 -0.43 -14.35
C GLY A 28 28.01 0.30 -13.72
N ASN A 29 27.49 -0.22 -12.59
CA ASN A 29 26.53 0.50 -11.76
C ASN A 29 26.72 0.19 -10.27
N ALA A 30 26.18 1.04 -9.39
CA ALA A 30 26.32 0.91 -7.94
C ALA A 30 25.70 -0.40 -7.39
N ALA A 31 24.55 -0.84 -7.93
CA ALA A 31 23.88 -2.07 -7.51
C ALA A 31 24.74 -3.34 -7.74
N TRP A 32 25.60 -3.31 -8.75
CA TRP A 32 26.59 -4.36 -9.03
C TRP A 32 28.01 -4.01 -8.53
N ARG A 33 28.13 -3.13 -7.52
CA ARG A 33 29.43 -2.71 -6.93
C ARG A 33 30.42 -2.15 -7.96
N GLY A 34 29.92 -1.40 -8.94
CA GLY A 34 30.69 -0.85 -10.05
C GLY A 34 31.03 -1.85 -11.16
N LEU A 35 30.52 -3.08 -11.11
CA LEU A 35 30.72 -4.08 -12.18
C LEU A 35 29.68 -3.91 -13.30
N CYS A 36 30.03 -4.31 -14.53
CA CYS A 36 29.07 -4.47 -15.61
C CYS A 36 28.30 -5.81 -15.50
N SER A 37 27.17 -5.92 -16.20
CA SER A 37 26.28 -7.11 -16.17
C SER A 37 26.95 -8.43 -16.55
N LYS A 38 28.10 -8.41 -17.24
CA LYS A 38 28.90 -9.61 -17.52
C LYS A 38 29.81 -9.94 -16.34
N CYS A 39 30.69 -9.02 -15.97
CA CYS A 39 31.65 -9.19 -14.87
C CYS A 39 30.99 -9.51 -13.52
N TRP A 40 29.78 -9.01 -13.28
CA TRP A 40 28.98 -9.36 -12.10
C TRP A 40 28.46 -10.80 -12.13
N ARG A 41 28.03 -11.32 -13.30
CA ARG A 41 27.62 -12.73 -13.46
C ARG A 41 28.80 -13.69 -13.32
N ASP A 42 29.94 -13.35 -13.94
CA ASP A 42 31.18 -14.15 -13.89
C ASP A 42 31.78 -14.26 -12.47
N GLU A 43 31.37 -13.38 -11.56
CA GLU A 43 31.77 -13.33 -10.14
C GLU A 43 30.73 -13.99 -9.23
N ASN A 44 29.47 -13.58 -9.33
CA ASN A 44 28.35 -14.15 -8.56
C ASN A 44 28.19 -15.67 -8.81
N GLN A 45 28.53 -16.18 -10.01
CA GLN A 45 28.58 -17.64 -10.23
C GLN A 45 29.70 -18.33 -9.45
N LYS A 46 30.87 -17.69 -9.25
CA LYS A 46 31.96 -18.25 -8.45
C LYS A 46 31.65 -18.21 -6.97
N ASP A 47 31.13 -17.08 -6.48
CA ASP A 47 30.73 -16.92 -5.07
C ASP A 47 29.70 -17.99 -4.69
N LYS A 48 28.69 -18.22 -5.55
CA LYS A 48 27.73 -19.32 -5.38
C LYS A 48 28.35 -20.71 -5.48
N GLN A 49 29.30 -20.92 -6.39
CA GLN A 49 30.01 -22.21 -6.52
C GLN A 49 30.81 -22.54 -5.25
N THR A 50 31.45 -21.53 -4.64
CA THR A 50 32.17 -21.65 -3.37
C THR A 50 31.21 -21.92 -2.21
N GLN A 51 30.14 -21.12 -2.09
CA GLN A 51 29.14 -21.31 -1.03
C GLN A 51 28.54 -22.73 -1.05
N ILE A 52 28.19 -23.27 -2.23
CA ILE A 52 27.69 -24.64 -2.38
C ILE A 52 28.71 -25.70 -1.91
N GLN A 53 30.02 -25.44 -2.06
CA GLN A 53 31.07 -26.35 -1.56
C GLN A 53 31.23 -26.25 -0.03
N GLU A 54 31.10 -25.05 0.54
CA GLU A 54 31.16 -24.83 1.98
C GLU A 54 29.95 -25.44 2.70
N ASP A 55 28.74 -25.24 2.16
CA ASP A 55 27.49 -25.85 2.65
C ASP A 55 27.56 -27.40 2.61
N TRP A 56 28.11 -27.98 1.53
CA TRP A 56 28.26 -29.43 1.40
C TRP A 56 29.28 -30.02 2.39
N ALA A 57 30.40 -29.33 2.61
CA ALA A 57 31.41 -29.71 3.61
C ALA A 57 30.89 -29.55 5.05
N LEU A 58 29.99 -28.60 5.31
CA LEU A 58 29.31 -28.45 6.59
C LEU A 58 28.32 -29.61 6.83
N ALA A 59 27.56 -29.99 5.81
CA ALA A 59 26.64 -31.13 5.90
C ALA A 59 27.36 -32.46 6.18
N GLU A 60 28.50 -32.74 5.49
CA GLU A 60 29.31 -33.94 5.76
C GLU A 60 29.80 -33.99 7.21
N ARG A 61 30.19 -32.84 7.78
CA ARG A 61 30.61 -32.75 9.19
C ARG A 61 29.46 -33.03 10.16
N LEU A 62 28.30 -32.41 9.96
CA LEU A 62 27.14 -32.60 10.83
C LEU A 62 26.65 -34.05 10.85
N GLN A 63 26.55 -34.69 9.68
CA GLN A 63 26.18 -36.10 9.58
C GLN A 63 27.18 -37.02 10.31
N LYS A 64 28.48 -36.69 10.27
CA LYS A 64 29.53 -37.44 10.97
C LYS A 64 29.50 -37.25 12.48
N GLU A 65 29.12 -36.07 12.96
CA GLU A 65 28.88 -35.80 14.38
C GLU A 65 27.63 -36.55 14.89
N GLU A 66 26.57 -36.64 14.06
CA GLU A 66 25.37 -37.44 14.34
C GLU A 66 25.67 -38.95 14.42
N GLU A 67 26.43 -39.51 13.47
CA GLU A 67 26.86 -40.92 13.50
C GLU A 67 27.68 -41.25 14.77
N VAL A 68 28.53 -40.33 15.23
CA VAL A 68 29.33 -40.49 16.46
C VAL A 68 28.46 -40.42 17.73
N ALA A 69 27.44 -39.55 17.74
CA ALA A 69 26.48 -39.47 18.84
C ALA A 69 25.63 -40.75 18.94
N TYR A 70 25.17 -41.27 17.79
CA TYR A 70 24.44 -42.52 17.69
C TYR A 70 25.31 -43.71 18.15
N ALA A 71 26.58 -43.78 17.71
CA ALA A 71 27.53 -44.81 18.11
C ALA A 71 27.85 -44.79 19.62
N SER A 72 27.98 -43.61 20.23
CA SER A 72 28.22 -43.45 21.68
C SER A 72 27.05 -43.96 22.52
N THR A 73 25.82 -43.77 22.04
CA THR A 73 24.59 -44.18 22.75
C THR A 73 24.45 -45.70 22.90
N HIS A 74 25.15 -46.50 22.08
CA HIS A 74 25.01 -47.96 22.05
C HIS A 74 26.10 -48.78 22.78
N GLN A 75 27.07 -48.16 23.46
CA GLN A 75 28.24 -48.87 24.04
C GLN A 75 28.17 -49.20 25.55
N THR A 76 26.99 -49.17 26.18
CA THR A 76 26.82 -49.44 27.63
C THR A 76 26.13 -50.78 27.94
N ALA A 77 26.77 -51.90 27.56
CA ALA A 77 26.42 -53.24 28.05
C ALA A 77 27.70 -54.11 28.26
N PRO A 78 27.83 -54.86 29.37
CA PRO A 78 29.07 -55.54 29.74
C PRO A 78 29.30 -56.91 29.06
N THR A 79 30.56 -57.32 29.03
CA THR A 79 31.12 -58.50 28.34
C THR A 79 31.00 -59.83 29.08
N GLN A 80 30.83 -60.94 28.32
CA GLN A 80 31.47 -62.25 28.58
C GLN A 80 31.68 -63.02 27.24
N PRO A 81 32.57 -64.06 27.18
CA PRO A 81 33.29 -64.40 25.94
C PRO A 81 32.99 -65.85 25.42
N PRO A 82 33.82 -66.54 24.62
CA PRO A 82 33.43 -66.79 23.21
C PRO A 82 33.40 -68.28 22.77
N ALA A 83 32.75 -68.55 21.63
CA ALA A 83 32.81 -69.84 20.93
C ALA A 83 32.95 -69.63 19.40
N SER A 84 33.63 -70.57 18.72
CA SER A 84 34.11 -70.43 17.34
C SER A 84 33.21 -71.09 16.28
N GLY A 85 33.11 -70.52 15.06
CA GLY A 85 32.40 -71.18 13.95
C GLY A 85 32.28 -70.39 12.63
N ARG A 86 33.18 -70.67 11.68
CA ARG A 86 33.17 -70.43 10.21
C ARG A 86 31.99 -69.66 9.53
N ARG A 87 32.37 -68.61 8.79
CA ARG A 87 32.16 -68.36 7.33
C ARG A 87 31.04 -69.16 6.62
N GLU A 88 30.04 -68.46 6.05
CA GLU A 88 29.91 -68.19 4.58
C GLU A 88 28.77 -67.17 4.31
N GLU A 89 28.56 -66.74 3.06
CA GLU A 89 27.59 -65.71 2.66
C GLU A 89 26.13 -66.20 2.54
N LYS A 90 25.15 -65.31 2.81
CA LYS A 90 24.00 -65.03 1.90
C LYS A 90 23.03 -63.92 2.37
N LYS A 91 22.46 -63.20 1.40
CA LYS A 91 21.20 -62.42 1.51
C LYS A 91 20.03 -63.35 1.87
N PRO A 92 19.04 -62.90 2.65
CA PRO A 92 17.75 -62.60 2.02
C PRO A 92 16.98 -61.40 2.63
N LYS A 93 15.80 -61.13 2.05
CA LYS A 93 14.73 -60.26 2.60
C LYS A 93 14.08 -60.94 3.82
N GLU A 94 13.51 -60.17 4.75
CA GLU A 94 12.06 -60.21 5.11
C GLU A 94 11.68 -59.00 5.99
N LYS A 95 10.58 -58.30 5.68
CA LYS A 95 9.22 -58.34 6.29
C LYS A 95 9.15 -57.94 7.77
N ALA A 96 8.16 -57.10 8.08
CA ALA A 96 7.93 -56.53 9.40
C ALA A 96 7.35 -57.52 10.41
N SER A 97 7.60 -57.26 11.70
CA SER A 97 6.86 -57.82 12.83
C SER A 97 6.36 -56.69 13.74
N LYS A 98 5.13 -56.82 14.24
CA LYS A 98 4.56 -55.98 15.30
C LYS A 98 4.78 -56.69 16.65
N VAL A 99 4.78 -55.95 17.77
CA VAL A 99 3.85 -56.18 18.91
C VAL A 99 4.11 -55.20 20.07
N LYS A 100 3.00 -54.63 20.59
CA LYS A 100 2.63 -54.26 21.99
C LYS A 100 3.76 -54.16 23.05
N THR A 101 3.71 -53.31 24.09
CA THR A 101 2.61 -52.90 25.00
C THR A 101 3.16 -51.71 25.85
N VAL A 102 2.47 -50.88 26.66
CA VAL A 102 1.12 -50.83 27.30
C VAL A 102 0.68 -49.35 27.38
N ALA A 103 -0.58 -49.08 27.77
CA ALA A 103 -1.02 -47.77 28.29
C ALA A 103 -1.58 -47.91 29.72
N LYS A 104 -1.24 -46.96 30.62
CA LYS A 104 -1.75 -46.64 31.97
C LYS A 104 -0.69 -45.73 32.64
N LEU A 105 -1.00 -44.75 33.49
CA LEU A 105 -2.27 -44.18 33.97
C LEU A 105 -2.40 -42.74 33.37
N PHE A 106 -3.41 -41.89 33.61
CA PHE A 106 -4.56 -41.87 34.54
C PHE A 106 -5.82 -41.35 33.82
N SER A 107 -6.95 -41.29 34.53
CA SER A 107 -8.15 -40.50 34.23
C SER A 107 -8.56 -39.78 35.54
N THR A 108 -9.51 -38.85 35.66
CA THR A 108 -10.54 -38.26 34.76
C THR A 108 -10.97 -36.93 35.41
N SER A 109 -11.56 -35.98 34.67
CA SER A 109 -12.57 -35.09 35.26
C SER A 109 -13.54 -34.58 34.20
N THR A 110 -14.84 -34.67 34.49
CA THR A 110 -15.94 -34.25 33.62
C THR A 110 -16.52 -32.92 34.06
N LYS A 111 -16.89 -32.05 33.10
CA LYS A 111 -17.96 -31.05 33.29
C LYS A 111 -18.72 -30.85 31.99
N THR A 112 -20.05 -30.92 32.06
CA THR A 112 -20.99 -30.70 30.96
C THR A 112 -21.46 -29.24 30.92
N PRO A 113 -21.87 -28.71 29.76
CA PRO A 113 -22.39 -27.35 29.64
C PRO A 113 -23.87 -27.25 30.06
N PRO A 114 -24.30 -26.17 30.73
CA PRO A 114 -25.73 -25.85 30.89
C PRO A 114 -26.31 -25.24 29.60
N LYS A 115 -27.62 -25.34 29.42
CA LYS A 115 -28.35 -24.78 28.27
C LYS A 115 -29.05 -23.47 28.62
N LYS A 116 -28.92 -22.50 27.72
CA LYS A 116 -29.97 -21.62 27.17
C LYS A 116 -31.19 -21.31 28.06
N ASP A 117 -31.33 -20.04 28.44
CA ASP A 117 -32.62 -19.41 28.75
C ASP A 117 -33.15 -18.58 27.57
N HIS A 118 -34.47 -18.33 27.57
CA HIS A 118 -35.19 -17.55 26.57
C HIS A 118 -35.87 -16.35 27.24
N ILE A 119 -35.72 -15.15 26.69
CA ILE A 119 -36.64 -14.03 26.92
C ILE A 119 -37.05 -13.46 25.56
N SER A 120 -38.35 -13.21 25.41
CA SER A 120 -38.98 -12.77 24.17
C SER A 120 -38.96 -11.25 24.03
N GLY A 121 -38.82 -10.76 22.79
CA GLY A 121 -39.06 -9.38 22.40
C GLY A 121 -39.74 -9.35 21.03
N GLU A 122 -40.70 -8.44 20.83
CA GLU A 122 -41.60 -8.46 19.68
C GLU A 122 -40.98 -7.89 18.39
N ALA A 123 -41.60 -8.21 17.25
CA ALA A 123 -41.13 -7.81 15.92
C ALA A 123 -42.08 -6.81 15.26
N ALA A 124 -41.50 -5.82 14.57
CA ALA A 124 -42.18 -4.96 13.59
C ALA A 124 -41.29 -4.79 12.34
N PRO A 125 -41.84 -4.61 11.13
CA PRO A 125 -41.12 -4.95 9.90
C PRO A 125 -40.61 -3.76 9.07
N GLY A 126 -39.62 -4.04 8.20
CA GLY A 126 -39.49 -3.35 6.91
C GLY A 126 -38.20 -2.56 6.66
N SER A 127 -37.20 -3.21 6.06
CA SER A 127 -36.26 -2.54 5.13
C SER A 127 -35.56 -3.58 4.25
N SER A 128 -35.56 -3.39 2.93
CA SER A 128 -34.98 -4.32 1.94
C SER A 128 -33.48 -4.11 1.78
N GLY A 129 -32.70 -4.48 2.79
CA GLY A 129 -31.23 -4.45 2.74
C GLY A 129 -30.64 -5.61 1.94
N VAL A 130 -29.72 -5.31 1.00
CA VAL A 130 -28.84 -6.30 0.38
C VAL A 130 -28.05 -7.03 1.48
N PRO A 131 -27.92 -8.37 1.46
CA PRO A 131 -27.22 -9.09 2.53
C PRO A 131 -25.73 -8.75 2.53
N ARG A 132 -25.32 -7.91 3.50
CA ARG A 132 -23.91 -7.80 3.91
C ARG A 132 -23.47 -9.14 4.52
N HIS A 133 -23.00 -10.05 3.69
CA HIS A 133 -22.33 -11.26 4.14
C HIS A 133 -21.05 -10.87 4.88
N GLY A 134 -21.09 -11.00 6.21
CA GLY A 134 -19.90 -11.05 7.04
C GLY A 134 -19.05 -12.30 6.73
N PRO A 135 -17.91 -12.48 7.42
CA PRO A 135 -17.03 -13.63 7.19
C PRO A 135 -17.84 -14.93 7.29
N PRO A 136 -17.74 -15.85 6.31
CA PRO A 136 -18.50 -17.10 6.37
C PRO A 136 -18.12 -17.88 7.62
N ASP A 137 -19.16 -18.37 8.30
CA ASP A 137 -19.07 -19.41 9.32
C ASP A 137 -18.38 -20.65 8.68
N PRO A 138 -17.33 -21.23 9.29
CA PRO A 138 -16.69 -22.44 8.76
C PRO A 138 -17.68 -23.62 8.61
N ASP A 139 -18.73 -23.69 9.42
CA ASP A 139 -19.79 -24.69 9.25
C ASP A 139 -20.71 -24.35 8.06
N GLN A 140 -20.88 -23.07 7.70
CA GLN A 140 -21.59 -22.65 6.47
C GLN A 140 -20.76 -22.99 5.23
N ALA A 141 -19.48 -22.61 5.21
CA ALA A 141 -18.57 -22.99 4.12
C ALA A 141 -18.50 -24.53 3.93
N THR A 142 -18.62 -25.29 5.01
CA THR A 142 -18.72 -26.76 4.97
C THR A 142 -20.04 -27.24 4.36
N ARG A 143 -21.19 -26.59 4.67
CA ARG A 143 -22.49 -26.88 4.04
C ARG A 143 -22.46 -26.60 2.54
N ASP A 144 -22.02 -25.41 2.15
CA ASP A 144 -21.99 -24.96 0.76
C ASP A 144 -21.09 -25.85 -0.10
N PHE A 145 -19.90 -26.21 0.41
CA PHE A 145 -18.95 -27.10 -0.27
C PHE A 145 -19.50 -28.53 -0.44
N ILE A 146 -20.18 -29.09 0.57
CA ILE A 146 -20.85 -30.39 0.43
C ILE A 146 -21.94 -30.31 -0.63
N ASP A 147 -22.69 -29.21 -0.69
CA ASP A 147 -23.81 -29.04 -1.62
C ASP A 147 -23.34 -28.83 -3.06
N PHE A 148 -22.26 -28.09 -3.29
CA PHE A 148 -21.57 -27.99 -4.58
C PHE A 148 -21.01 -29.34 -5.05
N LEU A 149 -20.45 -30.16 -4.14
CA LEU A 149 -19.86 -31.46 -4.49
C LEU A 149 -20.89 -32.58 -4.73
N LYS A 150 -22.16 -32.44 -4.29
CA LYS A 150 -23.24 -33.44 -4.50
C LYS A 150 -23.42 -33.90 -5.97
N PRO A 151 -23.50 -33.02 -6.98
CA PRO A 151 -23.64 -33.43 -8.39
C PRO A 151 -22.38 -34.07 -9.00
N LEU A 152 -21.20 -33.90 -8.40
CA LEU A 152 -19.93 -34.34 -9.00
C LEU A 152 -19.63 -35.80 -8.67
N ARG A 153 -19.33 -36.62 -9.69
CA ARG A 153 -18.94 -38.03 -9.52
C ARG A 153 -17.80 -38.25 -8.50
N PRO A 154 -16.68 -37.49 -8.53
CA PRO A 154 -15.62 -37.60 -7.51
C PRO A 154 -15.92 -36.86 -6.19
N GLY A 155 -17.05 -36.14 -6.07
CA GLY A 155 -17.30 -35.17 -5.00
C GLY A 155 -17.14 -35.69 -3.57
N ARG A 156 -17.56 -36.94 -3.30
CA ARG A 156 -17.36 -37.57 -1.98
C ARG A 156 -15.89 -37.80 -1.63
N GLU A 157 -15.06 -38.12 -2.61
CA GLU A 157 -13.63 -38.36 -2.40
C GLU A 157 -12.87 -37.03 -2.28
N ILE A 158 -13.23 -36.01 -3.07
CA ILE A 158 -12.73 -34.64 -2.95
C ILE A 158 -13.00 -34.11 -1.53
N PHE A 159 -14.25 -34.17 -1.07
CA PHE A 159 -14.61 -33.73 0.29
C PHE A 159 -13.81 -34.46 1.37
N LYS A 160 -13.66 -35.79 1.23
CA LYS A 160 -12.89 -36.63 2.16
C LYS A 160 -11.40 -36.25 2.20
N GLN A 161 -10.78 -35.97 1.05
CA GLN A 161 -9.38 -35.55 0.97
C GLN A 161 -9.18 -34.15 1.55
N CYS A 162 -10.02 -33.19 1.16
CA CYS A 162 -9.97 -31.82 1.69
C CYS A 162 -10.16 -31.81 3.22
N ARG A 163 -11.14 -32.57 3.73
CA ARG A 163 -11.39 -32.72 5.17
C ARG A 163 -10.19 -33.34 5.90
N ALA A 164 -9.65 -34.45 5.40
CA ALA A 164 -8.49 -35.10 6.00
C ALA A 164 -7.25 -34.20 5.98
N PHE A 165 -7.10 -33.37 4.95
CA PHE A 165 -6.04 -32.36 4.88
C PHE A 165 -6.24 -31.26 5.93
N THR A 166 -7.44 -30.65 6.04
CA THR A 166 -7.72 -29.64 7.08
C THR A 166 -7.52 -30.20 8.49
N GLU A 167 -7.94 -31.45 8.74
CA GLU A 167 -7.73 -32.12 10.03
C GLU A 167 -6.24 -32.40 10.29
N SER A 168 -5.45 -32.75 9.27
CA SER A 168 -4.00 -32.93 9.35
C SER A 168 -3.26 -31.63 9.67
N MET A 169 -3.64 -30.52 9.01
CA MET A 169 -3.04 -29.20 9.22
C MET A 169 -3.17 -28.70 10.65
N PHE A 170 -4.26 -29.04 11.37
CA PHE A 170 -4.41 -28.69 12.79
C PHE A 170 -3.32 -29.30 13.68
N TYR A 171 -2.85 -30.51 13.38
CA TYR A 171 -1.72 -31.13 14.09
C TYR A 171 -0.34 -30.61 13.62
N LYS A 172 -0.29 -29.92 12.48
CA LYS A 172 0.92 -29.31 11.91
C LYS A 172 1.14 -27.85 12.33
N ARG A 173 0.19 -27.21 13.02
CA ARG A 173 0.24 -25.77 13.41
C ARG A 173 1.50 -25.31 14.19
N GLU A 174 2.32 -26.24 14.65
CA GLU A 174 3.59 -25.99 15.36
C GLU A 174 4.81 -25.95 14.40
N LEU A 175 4.58 -26.21 13.10
CA LEU A 175 5.53 -26.00 11.99
C LEU A 175 5.58 -24.53 11.56
N GLY A 176 6.64 -24.15 10.84
CA GLY A 176 6.79 -22.80 10.29
C GLY A 176 5.72 -22.46 9.24
N VAL A 177 5.38 -21.17 9.11
CA VAL A 177 4.35 -20.72 8.16
C VAL A 177 4.66 -21.12 6.71
N GLU A 178 5.94 -21.18 6.35
CA GLU A 178 6.37 -21.58 5.00
C GLU A 178 6.26 -23.11 4.80
N GLU A 179 6.48 -23.93 5.83
CA GLU A 179 6.20 -25.38 5.76
C GLU A 179 4.68 -25.65 5.66
N LEU A 180 3.86 -24.81 6.30
CA LEU A 180 2.39 -24.84 6.18
C LEU A 180 1.93 -24.37 4.78
N SER A 181 2.59 -23.34 4.23
CA SER A 181 2.41 -22.86 2.86
C SER A 181 2.72 -23.96 1.85
N GLU A 182 3.91 -24.57 1.92
CA GLU A 182 4.30 -25.72 1.11
C GLU A 182 3.26 -26.84 1.22
N CYS A 183 2.85 -27.24 2.43
CA CYS A 183 1.82 -28.27 2.61
C CYS A 183 0.50 -27.98 1.88
N VAL A 184 0.08 -26.71 1.81
CA VAL A 184 -1.14 -26.28 1.11
C VAL A 184 -0.94 -26.32 -0.40
N GLN A 185 0.18 -25.77 -0.89
CA GLN A 185 0.48 -25.73 -2.33
C GLN A 185 0.67 -27.14 -2.92
N ASP A 186 1.36 -27.99 -2.16
CA ASP A 186 1.59 -29.41 -2.45
C ASP A 186 0.26 -30.21 -2.46
N PHE A 187 -0.74 -29.81 -1.66
CA PHE A 187 -2.11 -30.35 -1.73
C PHE A 187 -2.87 -29.84 -2.96
N TYR A 188 -2.81 -28.54 -3.27
CA TYR A 188 -3.48 -27.97 -4.44
C TYR A 188 -2.99 -28.59 -5.75
N GLN A 189 -1.67 -28.78 -5.90
CA GLN A 189 -1.10 -29.42 -7.08
C GLN A 189 -1.61 -30.87 -7.22
N LYS A 190 -1.48 -31.69 -6.16
CA LYS A 190 -1.89 -33.10 -6.17
C LYS A 190 -3.39 -33.29 -6.41
N LEU A 191 -4.23 -32.38 -5.89
CA LEU A 191 -5.65 -32.40 -6.18
C LEU A 191 -5.94 -31.94 -7.61
N SER A 192 -5.30 -30.88 -8.10
CA SER A 192 -5.45 -30.41 -9.49
C SER A 192 -5.11 -31.51 -10.51
N ASP A 193 -4.01 -32.23 -10.32
CA ASP A 193 -3.60 -33.36 -11.19
C ASP A 193 -4.63 -34.51 -11.17
N TYR A 194 -5.18 -34.82 -9.99
CA TYR A 194 -6.27 -35.78 -9.84
C TYR A 194 -7.55 -35.31 -10.56
N LEU A 195 -7.94 -34.05 -10.40
CA LEU A 195 -9.14 -33.48 -11.03
C LEU A 195 -9.02 -33.41 -12.55
N HIS A 196 -7.87 -33.01 -13.09
CA HIS A 196 -7.59 -33.08 -14.53
C HIS A 196 -7.77 -34.50 -15.07
N THR A 197 -7.30 -35.50 -14.31
CA THR A 197 -7.48 -36.93 -14.65
C THR A 197 -8.96 -37.36 -14.60
N GLN A 198 -9.74 -36.93 -13.60
CA GLN A 198 -11.16 -37.28 -13.49
C GLN A 198 -12.04 -36.58 -14.54
N PHE A 199 -11.80 -35.30 -14.82
CA PHE A 199 -12.57 -34.47 -15.75
C PHE A 199 -12.03 -34.49 -17.20
N LYS A 200 -11.12 -35.42 -17.52
CA LYS A 200 -10.54 -35.61 -18.86
C LYS A 200 -9.90 -34.34 -19.46
N GLY A 201 -9.30 -33.51 -18.61
CA GLY A 201 -8.66 -32.25 -19.03
C GLY A 201 -9.59 -31.05 -19.24
N SER A 202 -10.83 -31.07 -18.73
CA SER A 202 -11.68 -29.87 -18.72
C SER A 202 -11.20 -28.85 -17.68
N SER A 203 -10.38 -27.87 -18.12
CA SER A 203 -9.77 -26.85 -17.25
C SER A 203 -10.81 -26.08 -16.43
N GLU A 204 -11.86 -25.57 -17.08
CA GLU A 204 -12.98 -24.84 -16.45
C GLU A 204 -13.63 -25.62 -15.28
N GLN A 205 -13.79 -26.95 -15.41
CA GLN A 205 -14.31 -27.80 -14.34
C GLN A 205 -13.30 -28.03 -13.22
N VAL A 206 -12.00 -28.09 -13.53
CA VAL A 206 -10.95 -28.17 -12.50
C VAL A 206 -10.89 -26.85 -11.73
N GLU A 207 -10.81 -25.72 -12.42
CA GLU A 207 -10.75 -24.37 -11.84
C GLU A 207 -11.96 -24.10 -10.93
N SER A 208 -13.18 -24.39 -11.39
CA SER A 208 -14.39 -24.25 -10.57
C SER A 208 -14.37 -25.11 -9.31
N VAL A 209 -13.86 -26.35 -9.37
CA VAL A 209 -13.72 -27.20 -8.17
C VAL A 209 -12.58 -26.72 -7.27
N MET A 210 -11.48 -26.21 -7.81
CA MET A 210 -10.34 -25.71 -7.05
C MET A 210 -10.67 -24.42 -6.27
N ASP A 211 -11.46 -23.52 -6.84
CA ASP A 211 -11.99 -22.33 -6.14
C ASP A 211 -12.86 -22.71 -4.93
N GLU A 212 -13.71 -23.73 -5.08
CA GLU A 212 -14.54 -24.27 -4.00
C GLU A 212 -13.70 -24.94 -2.91
N VAL A 213 -12.63 -25.64 -3.29
CA VAL A 213 -11.65 -26.25 -2.39
C VAL A 213 -10.86 -25.19 -1.60
N GLU A 214 -10.33 -24.15 -2.27
CA GLU A 214 -9.65 -23.03 -1.60
C GLU A 214 -10.60 -22.39 -0.58
N ARG A 215 -11.85 -22.11 -0.97
CA ARG A 215 -12.84 -21.49 -0.09
C ARG A 215 -13.16 -22.34 1.14
N TYR A 216 -13.37 -23.64 0.97
CA TYR A 216 -13.60 -24.56 2.09
C TYR A 216 -12.36 -24.65 3.01
N MET A 217 -11.17 -24.83 2.45
CA MET A 217 -9.94 -24.98 3.23
C MET A 217 -9.60 -23.69 3.98
N MET A 218 -9.59 -22.56 3.30
CA MET A 218 -9.16 -21.28 3.89
C MET A 218 -10.17 -20.72 4.88
N SER A 219 -11.48 -20.93 4.69
CA SER A 219 -12.48 -20.59 5.71
C SER A 219 -12.28 -21.34 7.04
N ARG A 220 -11.58 -22.49 7.03
CA ARG A 220 -11.27 -23.29 8.23
C ARG A 220 -9.84 -23.12 8.75
N LEU A 221 -8.89 -22.74 7.90
CA LEU A 221 -7.48 -22.56 8.28
C LEU A 221 -7.15 -21.11 8.70
N TYR A 222 -7.87 -20.10 8.21
CA TYR A 222 -7.56 -18.67 8.36
C TYR A 222 -7.06 -18.26 9.76
N GLU A 223 -7.82 -18.61 10.82
CA GLU A 223 -7.50 -18.25 12.22
C GLU A 223 -6.18 -18.84 12.75
N GLY A 224 -5.56 -19.79 12.05
CA GLY A 224 -4.28 -20.40 12.40
C GLY A 224 -3.15 -20.17 11.39
N VAL A 225 -3.37 -19.40 10.32
CA VAL A 225 -2.34 -19.11 9.29
C VAL A 225 -2.30 -17.65 8.81
N PHE A 226 -3.27 -16.82 9.18
CA PHE A 226 -3.25 -15.38 8.91
C PHE A 226 -2.59 -14.64 10.08
N CYS A 227 -1.54 -13.86 9.80
CA CYS A 227 -0.76 -13.12 10.82
C CYS A 227 -0.36 -14.00 12.04
N PRO A 228 0.34 -15.14 11.82
CA PRO A 228 0.72 -16.02 12.92
C PRO A 228 1.81 -15.40 13.80
N GLU A 229 1.73 -15.62 15.12
CA GLU A 229 2.68 -15.08 16.12
C GLU A 229 4.16 -15.51 15.92
N SER A 230 4.43 -16.40 14.97
CA SER A 230 5.76 -16.88 14.58
C SER A 230 6.43 -16.06 13.47
N THR A 231 5.75 -15.07 12.89
CA THR A 231 6.30 -14.21 11.82
C THR A 231 6.40 -12.75 12.25
N ASP A 232 7.17 -11.97 11.49
CA ASP A 232 7.25 -10.51 11.59
C ASP A 232 6.14 -9.79 10.79
N ASP A 233 5.04 -10.49 10.45
CA ASP A 233 3.94 -9.93 9.64
C ASP A 233 3.23 -8.77 10.39
N GLU A 234 3.04 -8.87 11.72
CA GLU A 234 2.47 -7.77 12.53
C GLU A 234 3.43 -6.57 12.64
N ASP A 235 4.74 -6.79 12.83
CA ASP A 235 5.73 -5.72 12.87
C ASP A 235 5.80 -4.98 11.52
N LYS A 236 5.73 -5.72 10.41
CA LYS A 236 5.62 -5.18 9.05
C LYS A 236 4.32 -4.38 8.85
N ASP A 237 3.19 -4.87 9.35
CA ASP A 237 1.91 -4.15 9.33
C ASP A 237 1.97 -2.83 10.12
N LEU A 238 2.55 -2.86 11.32
CA LEU A 238 2.76 -1.67 12.13
C LEU A 238 3.75 -0.70 11.47
N ALA A 239 4.77 -1.19 10.77
CA ALA A 239 5.73 -0.37 10.03
C ALA A 239 5.07 0.33 8.83
N ILE A 240 4.37 -0.40 7.95
CA ILE A 240 3.72 0.20 6.78
C ILE A 240 2.59 1.16 7.18
N GLN A 241 1.79 0.83 8.20
CA GLN A 241 0.71 1.72 8.66
C GLN A 241 1.25 3.03 9.26
N LYS A 242 2.41 2.98 9.95
CA LYS A 242 3.13 4.19 10.41
C LYS A 242 3.70 4.98 9.23
N ARG A 243 4.25 4.30 8.22
CA ARG A 243 4.81 4.90 6.99
C ARG A 243 3.75 5.62 6.17
N ILE A 244 2.63 4.97 5.84
CA ILE A 244 1.48 5.58 5.16
C ILE A 244 0.98 6.81 5.93
N ARG A 245 0.82 6.70 7.25
CA ARG A 245 0.38 7.81 8.11
C ARG A 245 1.35 9.02 8.08
N ALA A 246 2.65 8.79 7.89
CA ALA A 246 3.65 9.84 7.72
C ALA A 246 3.69 10.45 6.29
N LEU A 247 3.03 9.80 5.32
CA LEU A 247 2.90 10.23 3.93
C LEU A 247 1.54 10.91 3.63
N HIS A 248 0.71 11.20 4.64
CA HIS A 248 -0.64 11.77 4.48
C HIS A 248 -0.68 13.12 3.73
N TRP A 249 0.47 13.79 3.58
CA TRP A 249 0.65 15.09 2.94
C TRP A 249 0.81 14.99 1.41
N VAL A 250 1.00 13.78 0.87
CA VAL A 250 1.16 13.56 -0.57
C VAL A 250 -0.15 13.84 -1.30
N THR A 251 -0.09 14.66 -2.36
CA THR A 251 -1.24 15.02 -3.22
C THR A 251 -1.18 14.28 -4.56
N MET A 252 -2.31 14.27 -5.28
CA MET A 252 -2.40 13.71 -6.64
C MET A 252 -1.37 14.33 -7.59
N GLU A 253 -1.18 15.65 -7.49
CA GLU A 253 -0.20 16.43 -8.27
C GLU A 253 1.24 15.92 -8.07
N MET A 254 1.63 15.60 -6.83
CA MET A 254 2.98 15.13 -6.50
C MET A 254 3.31 13.74 -7.08
N LEU A 255 2.26 12.94 -7.34
CA LEU A 255 2.34 11.61 -7.94
C LEU A 255 1.96 11.63 -9.44
N CYS A 256 1.71 12.80 -10.02
CA CYS A 256 1.22 12.98 -11.40
C CYS A 256 -0.05 12.16 -11.73
N VAL A 257 -0.94 11.95 -10.75
CA VAL A 257 -2.13 11.10 -10.90
C VAL A 257 -3.16 11.78 -11.81
N PRO A 258 -3.63 11.12 -12.88
CA PRO A 258 -4.61 11.68 -13.82
C PRO A 258 -6.06 11.47 -13.33
N VAL A 259 -6.36 11.96 -12.13
CA VAL A 259 -7.65 11.83 -11.44
C VAL A 259 -8.04 13.21 -10.90
N ASP A 260 -9.25 13.67 -11.22
CA ASP A 260 -9.79 14.95 -10.77
C ASP A 260 -10.93 14.73 -9.76
N GLU A 261 -10.62 14.83 -8.46
CA GLU A 261 -11.61 14.68 -7.38
C GLU A 261 -12.66 15.81 -7.32
N GLU A 262 -12.50 16.92 -8.04
CA GLU A 262 -13.54 17.97 -8.13
C GLU A 262 -14.75 17.49 -8.95
N ILE A 263 -14.59 16.46 -9.79
CA ILE A 263 -15.68 15.80 -10.52
C ILE A 263 -16.37 14.80 -9.56
N PRO A 264 -17.67 14.97 -9.23
CA PRO A 264 -18.33 14.12 -8.24
C PRO A 264 -18.28 12.63 -8.58
N GLU A 265 -18.46 12.24 -9.85
CA GLU A 265 -18.41 10.84 -10.29
C GLU A 265 -17.02 10.19 -10.11
N VAL A 266 -15.96 11.00 -10.19
CA VAL A 266 -14.57 10.58 -9.99
C VAL A 266 -14.31 10.41 -8.50
N SER A 267 -14.67 11.38 -7.67
CA SER A 267 -14.58 11.29 -6.20
C SER A 267 -15.36 10.08 -5.67
N ASP A 268 -16.58 9.87 -6.15
CA ASP A 268 -17.44 8.73 -5.82
C ASP A 268 -16.85 7.38 -6.28
N SER A 269 -15.96 7.38 -7.28
CA SER A 269 -15.21 6.20 -7.74
C SER A 269 -13.96 5.95 -6.87
N VAL A 270 -13.22 6.99 -6.48
CA VAL A 270 -12.08 6.91 -5.56
C VAL A 270 -12.53 6.40 -4.18
N VAL A 271 -13.66 6.88 -3.65
CA VAL A 271 -14.24 6.41 -2.38
C VAL A 271 -14.62 4.92 -2.44
N LYS A 272 -15.10 4.42 -3.58
CA LYS A 272 -15.38 2.99 -3.78
C LYS A 272 -14.09 2.16 -3.81
N ALA A 273 -13.06 2.64 -4.51
CA ALA A 273 -11.75 1.99 -4.52
C ALA A 273 -11.12 1.89 -3.11
N ILE A 274 -11.14 3.00 -2.36
CA ILE A 274 -10.73 3.05 -0.94
C ILE A 274 -11.54 2.05 -0.10
N THR A 275 -12.86 1.97 -0.30
CA THR A 275 -13.73 1.05 0.43
C THR A 275 -13.37 -0.42 0.14
N ASP A 276 -13.15 -0.80 -1.11
CA ASP A 276 -12.80 -2.17 -1.49
C ASP A 276 -11.43 -2.62 -0.95
N VAL A 277 -10.41 -1.76 -0.99
CA VAL A 277 -9.07 -2.13 -0.47
C VAL A 277 -9.06 -2.23 1.06
N ILE A 278 -9.92 -1.49 1.77
CA ILE A 278 -10.16 -1.67 3.21
C ILE A 278 -10.95 -2.96 3.47
N GLU A 279 -11.96 -3.26 2.65
CA GLU A 279 -12.81 -4.45 2.82
C GLU A 279 -12.02 -5.77 2.64
N MET A 280 -10.91 -5.75 1.89
CA MET A 280 -9.98 -6.87 1.71
C MET A 280 -9.67 -7.61 3.02
N ASP A 281 -9.37 -6.89 4.10
CA ASP A 281 -8.99 -7.51 5.38
C ASP A 281 -10.12 -8.37 5.98
N SER A 282 -11.37 -7.95 5.80
CA SER A 282 -12.56 -8.65 6.31
C SER A 282 -12.84 -10.01 5.63
N ARG A 283 -12.20 -10.28 4.49
CA ARG A 283 -12.38 -11.53 3.75
C ARG A 283 -11.46 -12.62 4.31
N ARG A 284 -11.95 -13.85 4.48
CA ARG A 284 -11.13 -14.99 4.97
C ARG A 284 -10.38 -15.75 3.88
N VAL A 285 -10.82 -15.68 2.63
CA VAL A 285 -10.33 -16.55 1.54
C VAL A 285 -9.47 -15.74 0.56
N PRO A 286 -8.30 -16.24 0.09
CA PRO A 286 -7.41 -15.51 -0.81
C PRO A 286 -8.09 -15.01 -2.08
N GLN A 287 -8.88 -15.85 -2.77
CA GLN A 287 -9.73 -15.46 -3.90
C GLN A 287 -10.63 -14.26 -3.58
N GLN A 288 -11.23 -14.21 -2.39
CA GLN A 288 -12.09 -13.09 -2.00
C GLN A 288 -11.30 -11.82 -1.72
N LYS A 289 -10.06 -11.93 -1.22
CA LYS A 289 -9.14 -10.78 -1.06
C LYS A 289 -8.71 -10.22 -2.41
N LEU A 290 -8.26 -11.10 -3.32
CA LEU A 290 -7.96 -10.76 -4.72
C LEU A 290 -9.15 -10.08 -5.41
N ALA A 291 -10.37 -10.63 -5.25
CA ALA A 291 -11.57 -10.01 -5.79
C ALA A 291 -11.86 -8.59 -5.24
N CYS A 292 -11.38 -8.24 -4.04
CA CYS A 292 -11.46 -6.86 -3.54
C CYS A 292 -10.42 -5.95 -4.22
N ILE A 293 -9.19 -6.42 -4.39
CA ILE A 293 -8.13 -5.73 -5.14
C ILE A 293 -8.57 -5.49 -6.59
N THR A 294 -9.17 -6.48 -7.24
CA THR A 294 -9.70 -6.41 -8.61
C THR A 294 -10.85 -5.40 -8.75
N ARG A 295 -11.75 -5.28 -7.76
CA ARG A 295 -12.80 -4.22 -7.77
C ARG A 295 -12.21 -2.83 -7.52
N CYS A 296 -11.31 -2.70 -6.55
CA CYS A 296 -10.58 -1.45 -6.28
C CYS A 296 -9.90 -0.92 -7.56
N SER A 297 -9.15 -1.78 -8.24
CA SER A 297 -8.52 -1.46 -9.52
C SER A 297 -9.53 -1.01 -10.57
N LYS A 298 -10.66 -1.72 -10.74
CA LYS A 298 -11.72 -1.35 -11.70
C LYS A 298 -12.36 0.01 -11.37
N HIS A 299 -12.50 0.36 -10.09
CA HIS A 299 -12.92 1.70 -9.67
C HIS A 299 -11.87 2.78 -9.98
N ILE A 300 -10.57 2.49 -9.84
CA ILE A 300 -9.48 3.38 -10.29
C ILE A 300 -9.52 3.59 -11.81
N PHE A 301 -9.68 2.53 -12.62
CA PHE A 301 -9.84 2.66 -14.07
C PHE A 301 -11.08 3.50 -14.44
N SER A 302 -12.16 3.40 -13.67
CA SER A 302 -13.35 4.23 -13.85
C SER A 302 -13.06 5.71 -13.55
N ALA A 303 -12.36 6.01 -12.45
CA ALA A 303 -11.97 7.36 -12.05
C ALA A 303 -11.06 8.04 -13.10
N ILE A 304 -10.01 7.35 -13.55
CA ILE A 304 -9.10 7.87 -14.58
C ILE A 304 -9.84 8.08 -15.90
N ARG A 305 -10.68 7.13 -16.33
CA ARG A 305 -11.44 7.24 -17.59
C ARG A 305 -12.45 8.38 -17.57
N ALA A 306 -13.11 8.63 -16.44
CA ALA A 306 -14.01 9.77 -16.28
C ALA A 306 -13.26 11.11 -16.29
N THR A 307 -12.01 11.14 -15.79
CA THR A 307 -11.14 12.33 -15.82
C THR A 307 -10.56 12.62 -17.21
N LYS A 308 -9.98 11.60 -17.88
CA LYS A 308 -9.29 11.74 -19.17
C LYS A 308 -10.17 11.58 -20.40
N GLY A 309 -11.33 10.94 -20.29
CA GLY A 309 -12.14 10.47 -21.43
C GLY A 309 -11.60 9.21 -22.13
N GLU A 310 -10.28 8.97 -22.04
CA GLU A 310 -9.58 7.84 -22.67
C GLU A 310 -9.38 6.64 -21.71
N PRO A 311 -9.11 5.42 -22.22
CA PRO A 311 -8.69 4.29 -21.38
C PRO A 311 -7.33 4.57 -20.70
N ALA A 312 -7.23 4.30 -19.41
CA ALA A 312 -5.99 4.52 -18.66
C ALA A 312 -4.86 3.56 -19.10
N SER A 313 -3.64 4.08 -19.14
CA SER A 313 -2.42 3.29 -19.34
C SER A 313 -1.93 2.64 -18.03
N ALA A 314 -0.92 1.77 -18.10
CA ALA A 314 -0.26 1.25 -16.90
C ALA A 314 0.46 2.36 -16.09
N ASP A 315 1.03 3.34 -16.78
CA ASP A 315 1.70 4.49 -16.20
C ASP A 315 0.72 5.44 -15.48
N ASP A 316 -0.54 5.45 -15.90
CA ASP A 316 -1.63 6.16 -15.20
C ASP A 316 -2.14 5.38 -13.98
N PHE A 317 -2.17 4.05 -14.07
CA PHE A 317 -2.79 3.17 -13.08
C PHE A 317 -1.97 3.04 -11.79
N LEU A 318 -0.66 2.77 -11.88
CA LEU A 318 0.15 2.51 -10.69
C LEU A 318 0.24 3.72 -9.73
N PRO A 319 0.43 4.98 -10.18
CA PRO A 319 0.37 6.15 -9.30
C PRO A 319 -1.00 6.35 -8.65
N ALA A 320 -2.09 6.07 -9.37
CA ALA A 320 -3.44 6.14 -8.83
C ALA A 320 -3.71 5.05 -7.77
N LEU A 321 -3.14 3.85 -7.94
CA LEU A 321 -3.19 2.78 -6.95
C LEU A 321 -2.40 3.14 -5.68
N ILE A 322 -1.17 3.67 -5.83
CA ILE A 322 -0.37 4.17 -4.71
C ILE A 322 -1.13 5.26 -3.94
N TYR A 323 -1.70 6.25 -4.65
CA TYR A 323 -2.52 7.28 -4.03
C TYR A 323 -3.74 6.71 -3.29
N THR A 324 -4.42 5.72 -3.86
CA THR A 324 -5.56 5.02 -3.23
C THR A 324 -5.14 4.30 -1.94
N VAL A 325 -4.00 3.60 -1.94
CA VAL A 325 -3.46 2.92 -0.74
C VAL A 325 -3.05 3.94 0.33
N LEU A 326 -2.36 5.02 -0.05
CA LEU A 326 -1.97 6.11 0.84
C LEU A 326 -3.17 6.78 1.53
N LYS A 327 -4.30 6.96 0.81
CA LYS A 327 -5.55 7.49 1.37
C LYS A 327 -6.29 6.49 2.25
N ALA A 328 -6.32 5.22 1.84
CA ALA A 328 -7.05 4.17 2.53
C ALA A 328 -6.38 3.73 3.84
N ASN A 329 -5.04 3.70 3.88
CA ASN A 329 -4.22 3.08 4.93
C ASN A 329 -4.76 1.70 5.38
N PRO A 330 -4.81 0.70 4.47
CA PRO A 330 -5.54 -0.54 4.69
C PRO A 330 -5.08 -1.31 5.94
N PRO A 331 -6.01 -1.86 6.75
CA PRO A 331 -5.65 -2.63 7.93
C PRO A 331 -4.92 -3.92 7.53
N ARG A 332 -3.85 -4.23 8.27
CA ARG A 332 -3.06 -5.46 8.14
C ARG A 332 -2.55 -5.74 6.71
N LEU A 333 -2.15 -4.69 5.98
CA LEU A 333 -1.80 -4.75 4.55
C LEU A 333 -0.70 -5.76 4.20
N GLN A 334 0.37 -5.85 4.99
CA GLN A 334 1.45 -6.82 4.81
C GLN A 334 0.98 -8.24 5.14
N SER A 335 0.26 -8.45 6.25
CA SER A 335 -0.36 -9.76 6.53
C SER A 335 -1.29 -10.22 5.41
N ASN A 336 -2.06 -9.30 4.81
CA ASN A 336 -2.92 -9.60 3.67
C ASN A 336 -2.13 -10.01 2.41
N ILE A 337 -1.06 -9.28 2.07
CA ILE A 337 -0.19 -9.60 0.93
C ILE A 337 0.51 -10.95 1.15
N GLN A 338 1.10 -11.18 2.32
CA GLN A 338 1.78 -12.45 2.65
C GLN A 338 0.79 -13.63 2.66
N TYR A 339 -0.41 -13.44 3.21
CA TYR A 339 -1.45 -14.48 3.23
C TYR A 339 -1.90 -14.88 1.81
N ILE A 340 -2.06 -13.93 0.89
CA ILE A 340 -2.37 -14.23 -0.53
C ILE A 340 -1.18 -14.97 -1.17
N THR A 341 0.05 -14.47 -1.02
CA THR A 341 1.27 -15.08 -1.57
C THR A 341 1.47 -16.53 -1.11
N ARG A 342 1.25 -16.82 0.17
CA ARG A 342 1.43 -18.16 0.75
C ARG A 342 0.29 -19.13 0.40
N PHE A 343 -0.98 -18.70 0.43
CA PHE A 343 -2.12 -19.63 0.50
C PHE A 343 -3.14 -19.58 -0.66
N CYS A 344 -2.99 -18.68 -1.63
CA CYS A 344 -3.80 -18.69 -2.85
C CYS A 344 -3.39 -19.81 -3.82
N SER A 345 -4.30 -20.29 -4.65
CA SER A 345 -3.97 -21.15 -5.80
C SER A 345 -3.00 -20.44 -6.77
N PRO A 346 -1.83 -21.02 -7.14
CA PRO A 346 -0.81 -20.35 -7.96
C PRO A 346 -1.31 -19.97 -9.35
N SER A 347 -2.24 -20.76 -9.91
CA SER A 347 -2.89 -20.48 -11.21
C SER A 347 -3.50 -19.08 -11.29
N ARG A 348 -4.06 -18.58 -10.18
CA ARG A 348 -4.73 -17.28 -10.07
C ARG A 348 -3.76 -16.11 -9.86
N ILE A 349 -2.58 -16.35 -9.28
CA ILE A 349 -1.52 -15.34 -9.17
C ILE A 349 -0.71 -15.26 -10.47
N MET A 350 -0.45 -16.39 -11.11
CA MET A 350 0.38 -16.47 -12.32
C MET A 350 -0.37 -16.13 -13.63
N SER A 351 -1.70 -15.97 -13.60
CA SER A 351 -2.48 -15.64 -14.80
C SER A 351 -3.77 -14.87 -14.47
N GLY A 352 -4.28 -14.13 -15.46
CA GLY A 352 -5.52 -13.34 -15.34
C GLY A 352 -5.33 -11.94 -14.75
N GLU A 353 -6.45 -11.24 -14.55
CA GLU A 353 -6.46 -9.86 -14.03
C GLU A 353 -6.11 -9.77 -12.54
N ASP A 354 -6.54 -10.75 -11.74
CA ASP A 354 -6.27 -10.83 -10.30
C ASP A 354 -4.76 -10.76 -10.00
N GLY A 355 -3.95 -11.57 -10.69
CA GLY A 355 -2.49 -11.60 -10.55
C GLY A 355 -1.81 -10.30 -10.99
N TYR A 356 -2.31 -9.65 -12.05
CA TYR A 356 -1.80 -8.34 -12.47
C TYR A 356 -2.07 -7.26 -11.42
N TYR A 357 -3.29 -7.16 -10.90
CA TYR A 357 -3.63 -6.16 -9.89
C TYR A 357 -2.94 -6.43 -8.54
N PHE A 358 -2.81 -7.70 -8.15
CA PHE A 358 -2.02 -8.08 -6.96
C PHE A 358 -0.54 -7.69 -7.10
N THR A 359 0.07 -7.95 -8.26
CA THR A 359 1.46 -7.56 -8.53
C THR A 359 1.63 -6.04 -8.43
N ASN A 360 0.70 -5.25 -8.98
CA ASN A 360 0.74 -3.79 -8.86
C ASN A 360 0.56 -3.31 -7.41
N LEU A 361 -0.26 -3.97 -6.59
CA LEU A 361 -0.38 -3.66 -5.16
C LEU A 361 0.94 -3.93 -4.41
N CYS A 362 1.61 -5.06 -4.69
CA CYS A 362 2.93 -5.36 -4.14
C CYS A 362 3.97 -4.31 -4.54
N CYS A 363 3.98 -3.87 -5.81
CA CYS A 363 4.84 -2.79 -6.28
C CYS A 363 4.53 -1.44 -5.61
N ALA A 364 3.25 -1.12 -5.37
CA ALA A 364 2.84 0.11 -4.69
C ALA A 364 3.35 0.16 -3.24
N VAL A 365 3.19 -0.94 -2.49
CA VAL A 365 3.65 -1.04 -1.10
C VAL A 365 5.17 -1.04 -0.99
N ASP A 366 5.87 -1.70 -1.91
CA ASP A 366 7.33 -1.66 -1.96
C ASP A 366 7.88 -0.25 -2.30
N PHE A 367 7.21 0.47 -3.20
CA PHE A 367 7.51 1.86 -3.52
C PHE A 367 7.29 2.79 -2.31
N GLU A 368 6.20 2.64 -1.56
CA GLU A 368 5.95 3.42 -0.34
C GLU A 368 7.07 3.25 0.71
N LEU A 369 7.61 2.03 0.86
CA LEU A 369 8.77 1.75 1.72
C LEU A 369 10.06 2.39 1.17
N HIS A 370 10.30 2.28 -0.13
CA HIS A 370 11.54 2.72 -0.78
C HIS A 370 11.59 4.20 -1.20
N MET A 371 10.52 4.97 -1.03
CA MET A 371 10.44 6.44 -1.23
C MET A 371 11.25 7.23 -0.16
N SER A 372 12.56 6.96 -0.08
CA SER A 372 13.41 7.29 1.06
C SER A 372 14.72 8.00 0.67
N GLY A 373 14.83 8.56 -0.56
CA GLY A 373 16.05 9.26 -0.98
C GLY A 373 16.08 10.09 -2.27
N GLN A 374 15.00 10.21 -3.06
CA GLN A 374 15.02 10.99 -4.33
C GLN A 374 13.82 11.92 -4.57
N THR A 375 12.72 11.77 -3.83
CA THR A 375 11.63 12.76 -3.81
C THR A 375 12.16 14.07 -3.22
N PRO A 376 11.76 15.26 -3.70
CA PRO A 376 12.13 16.51 -3.06
C PRO A 376 11.77 16.50 -1.57
N ALA A 377 12.70 16.91 -0.71
CA ALA A 377 12.43 17.01 0.72
C ALA A 377 11.19 17.91 0.93
N PRO A 378 10.20 17.49 1.75
CA PRO A 378 8.98 18.26 1.89
C PRO A 378 9.33 19.65 2.44
N PRO A 379 8.74 20.74 1.91
CA PRO A 379 9.13 22.12 2.24
C PRO A 379 8.88 22.50 3.71
N ARG A 380 8.25 21.60 4.46
CA ARG A 380 8.13 21.58 5.92
C ARG A 380 8.16 20.11 6.34
N PRO A 381 8.79 19.73 7.48
CA PRO A 381 8.68 18.36 7.97
C PRO A 381 7.20 17.95 8.12
N PRO A 382 6.83 16.69 7.79
CA PRO A 382 5.47 16.23 7.91
C PRO A 382 5.03 16.39 9.38
N ALA A 383 3.89 17.04 9.57
CA ALA A 383 3.38 17.29 10.91
C ALA A 383 2.98 15.95 11.59
N PRO A 384 3.10 15.85 12.92
CA PRO A 384 2.57 14.68 13.64
C PRO A 384 1.06 14.51 13.37
N PRO A 385 0.52 13.29 13.56
CA PRO A 385 -0.92 13.05 13.40
C PRO A 385 -1.72 13.99 14.30
N LEU A 386 -2.71 14.67 13.70
CA LEU A 386 -3.50 15.80 14.23
C LEU A 386 -3.48 15.94 15.76
N SER A 387 -2.44 16.59 16.27
CA SER A 387 -2.29 16.87 17.68
C SER A 387 -3.28 17.95 18.12
N LEU A 388 -3.69 17.92 19.40
CA LEU A 388 -4.47 19.02 20.01
C LEU A 388 -3.79 20.37 19.79
N GLN A 389 -2.46 20.41 19.75
CA GLN A 389 -1.66 21.61 19.48
C GLN A 389 -1.82 22.14 18.05
N GLN A 390 -1.98 21.28 17.03
CA GLN A 390 -2.32 21.71 15.67
C GLN A 390 -3.76 22.23 15.58
N VAL A 391 -4.71 21.58 16.27
CA VAL A 391 -6.11 22.03 16.32
C VAL A 391 -6.20 23.39 17.00
N GLN A 392 -5.50 23.59 18.13
CA GLN A 392 -5.37 24.89 18.80
C GLN A 392 -4.70 25.93 17.89
N SER A 393 -3.59 25.59 17.23
CA SER A 393 -2.92 26.49 16.28
C SER A 393 -3.84 26.91 15.12
N GLY A 394 -4.72 26.02 14.67
CA GLY A 394 -5.76 26.32 13.68
C GLY A 394 -6.84 27.26 14.23
N LEU A 395 -7.32 27.01 15.46
CA LEU A 395 -8.30 27.86 16.14
C LEU A 395 -7.75 29.27 16.42
N ASP A 396 -6.49 29.39 16.84
CA ASP A 396 -5.80 30.66 17.05
C ASP A 396 -5.68 31.44 15.72
N LEU A 397 -5.34 30.75 14.64
CA LEU A 397 -5.19 31.34 13.31
C LEU A 397 -6.54 31.76 12.71
N LEU A 398 -7.60 30.98 12.92
CA LEU A 398 -8.98 31.35 12.58
C LEU A 398 -9.46 32.57 13.38
N THR A 399 -9.20 32.59 14.69
CA THR A 399 -9.54 33.73 15.57
C THR A 399 -8.80 35.00 15.13
N GLY A 400 -7.50 34.89 14.85
CA GLY A 400 -6.68 35.98 14.32
C GLY A 400 -7.03 36.38 12.88
N LEU A 401 -7.71 35.53 12.11
CA LEU A 401 -8.28 35.90 10.81
C LEU A 401 -9.60 36.66 10.99
N GLY A 402 -10.49 36.20 11.88
CA GLY A 402 -11.73 36.90 12.25
C GLY A 402 -11.48 38.34 12.72
N VAL A 403 -10.57 38.53 13.68
CA VAL A 403 -10.21 39.87 14.19
C VAL A 403 -9.60 40.78 13.11
N ARG A 404 -8.88 40.20 12.13
CA ARG A 404 -8.36 40.98 10.98
C ARG A 404 -9.48 41.35 10.00
N GLN A 405 -10.40 40.42 9.71
CA GLN A 405 -11.55 40.68 8.86
C GLN A 405 -12.45 41.76 9.46
N GLU A 406 -12.72 41.69 10.76
CA GLU A 406 -13.51 42.71 11.48
C GLU A 406 -12.85 44.10 11.40
N ARG A 407 -11.53 44.19 11.61
CA ARG A 407 -10.78 45.46 11.45
C ARG A 407 -10.82 46.00 10.02
N VAL A 408 -10.79 45.14 9.00
CA VAL A 408 -10.92 45.56 7.60
C VAL A 408 -12.34 46.06 7.30
N MET A 409 -13.38 45.36 7.77
CA MET A 409 -14.78 45.79 7.62
C MET A 409 -15.06 47.11 8.34
N GLU A 410 -14.51 47.29 9.54
CA GLU A 410 -14.62 48.53 10.31
C GLU A 410 -13.85 49.69 9.66
N GLY A 411 -12.65 49.43 9.13
CA GLY A 411 -11.89 50.41 8.34
C GLY A 411 -12.63 50.84 7.06
N ALA A 412 -13.28 49.88 6.38
CA ALA A 412 -14.08 50.16 5.19
C ALA A 412 -15.31 51.04 5.49
N ARG A 413 -16.04 50.78 6.58
CA ARG A 413 -17.18 51.62 7.03
C ARG A 413 -16.78 53.03 7.41
N ARG A 414 -15.60 53.20 8.02
CA ARG A 414 -15.07 54.53 8.36
C ARG A 414 -14.74 55.30 7.09
N LEU A 415 -14.01 54.66 6.17
CA LEU A 415 -13.71 55.26 4.86
C LEU A 415 -14.98 55.59 4.06
N GLU A 416 -16.03 54.77 4.16
CA GLU A 416 -17.35 55.03 3.56
C GLU A 416 -18.00 56.30 4.15
N SER A 417 -18.00 56.48 5.48
CA SER A 417 -18.47 57.72 6.13
C SER A 417 -17.59 58.91 5.74
N ASP A 418 -16.27 58.78 5.86
CA ASP A 418 -15.30 59.83 5.55
C ASP A 418 -15.46 60.34 4.09
N LEU A 419 -15.78 59.46 3.14
CA LEU A 419 -16.02 59.81 1.74
C LEU A 419 -17.34 60.59 1.55
N ILE A 420 -18.40 60.19 2.27
CA ILE A 420 -19.71 60.85 2.25
C ILE A 420 -19.61 62.25 2.86
N ASP A 421 -18.98 62.35 4.04
CA ASP A 421 -18.80 63.61 4.78
C ASP A 421 -17.88 64.58 4.00
N TRP A 422 -16.83 64.06 3.37
CA TRP A 422 -15.97 64.86 2.46
C TRP A 422 -16.71 65.36 1.23
N SER A 423 -17.54 64.52 0.59
CA SER A 423 -18.35 64.92 -0.56
C SER A 423 -19.31 66.05 -0.19
N GLN A 424 -19.94 65.95 0.99
CA GLN A 424 -20.86 66.97 1.50
C GLN A 424 -20.15 68.28 1.88
N ASP A 425 -18.96 68.24 2.50
CA ASP A 425 -18.17 69.46 2.77
C ASP A 425 -17.76 70.17 1.47
N VAL A 426 -17.28 69.41 0.48
CA VAL A 426 -16.89 69.95 -0.83
C VAL A 426 -18.09 70.56 -1.55
N GLU A 427 -19.22 69.85 -1.62
CA GLU A 427 -20.46 70.39 -2.21
C GLU A 427 -20.93 71.65 -1.48
N HIS A 428 -20.99 71.63 -0.15
CA HIS A 428 -21.42 72.79 0.66
C HIS A 428 -20.50 74.00 0.46
N ARG A 429 -19.18 73.80 0.44
CA ARG A 429 -18.21 74.89 0.23
C ARG A 429 -18.22 75.44 -1.19
N VAL A 430 -18.44 74.59 -2.20
CA VAL A 430 -18.65 75.04 -3.59
C VAL A 430 -19.94 75.85 -3.71
N HIS A 431 -21.06 75.38 -3.14
CA HIS A 431 -22.30 76.15 -3.11
C HIS A 431 -22.18 77.46 -2.33
N GLY A 432 -21.44 77.47 -1.21
CA GLY A 432 -21.15 78.69 -0.45
C GLY A 432 -20.30 79.71 -1.23
N ALA A 433 -19.34 79.24 -2.03
CA ALA A 433 -18.54 80.09 -2.90
C ALA A 433 -19.34 80.64 -4.10
N LEU A 434 -20.28 79.86 -4.64
CA LEU A 434 -21.15 80.27 -5.76
C LEU A 434 -22.35 81.13 -5.32
N GLY A 435 -22.80 80.98 -4.06
CA GLY A 435 -23.91 81.73 -3.46
C GLY A 435 -23.48 82.98 -2.68
N GLY A 436 -22.17 83.23 -2.53
CA GLY A 436 -21.66 84.48 -1.99
C GLY A 436 -21.96 85.67 -2.91
N PRO A 437 -21.89 86.92 -2.40
CA PRO A 437 -21.95 88.09 -3.28
C PRO A 437 -20.81 88.03 -4.30
N PRO A 438 -21.03 88.49 -5.55
CA PRO A 438 -19.98 88.51 -6.56
C PRO A 438 -18.78 89.31 -6.04
N LEU A 439 -17.58 88.76 -6.20
CA LEU A 439 -16.35 89.46 -5.83
C LEU A 439 -16.25 90.74 -6.65
N GLU A 440 -16.49 91.89 -6.02
CA GLU A 440 -16.16 93.20 -6.59
C GLU A 440 -14.64 93.29 -6.72
N ALA A 441 -14.14 92.83 -7.87
CA ALA A 441 -12.81 93.19 -8.32
C ALA A 441 -12.75 94.73 -8.39
N PRO A 442 -11.80 95.40 -7.71
CA PRO A 442 -11.61 96.82 -7.92
C PRO A 442 -11.31 97.05 -9.41
N PRO A 443 -11.78 98.16 -10.00
CA PRO A 443 -11.57 98.42 -11.42
C PRO A 443 -10.07 98.33 -11.73
N ALA A 444 -9.72 97.49 -12.70
CA ALA A 444 -8.33 97.33 -13.11
C ALA A 444 -7.76 98.71 -13.47
N PRO A 445 -6.54 99.06 -13.01
CA PRO A 445 -5.91 100.30 -13.42
C PRO A 445 -5.81 100.32 -14.95
N SER A 446 -6.36 101.37 -15.56
CA SER A 446 -6.42 101.57 -17.01
C SER A 446 -5.06 101.34 -17.65
N ALA A 447 -5.03 100.74 -18.84
CA ALA A 447 -3.83 100.28 -19.53
C ALA A 447 -2.66 101.29 -19.48
N ILE A 448 -1.69 101.00 -18.61
CA ILE A 448 -0.40 101.67 -18.48
C ILE A 448 0.71 100.79 -19.06
N ASP A 449 0.52 100.44 -20.34
CA ASP A 449 1.54 99.88 -21.24
C ASP A 449 1.29 100.32 -22.70
N ALA A 450 0.71 101.52 -22.85
CA ALA A 450 0.91 102.35 -24.02
C ALA A 450 1.90 103.45 -23.61
N ASP A 451 2.92 103.67 -24.44
CA ASP A 451 3.96 104.70 -24.29
C ASP A 451 4.83 104.65 -23.02
N ASN A 452 5.66 103.60 -22.88
CA ASN A 452 7.01 103.78 -22.32
C ASN A 452 8.09 103.05 -23.13
N VAL A 453 8.78 103.81 -23.98
CA VAL A 453 9.99 103.42 -24.69
C VAL A 453 11.19 103.34 -23.73
N GLU A 454 12.20 102.52 -24.06
CA GLU A 454 13.50 102.38 -23.37
C GLU A 454 13.48 101.85 -21.91
N ASN A 455 13.68 100.52 -21.74
CA ASN A 455 14.49 99.99 -20.63
C ASN A 455 14.99 98.54 -20.88
N ASP A 456 16.11 98.40 -21.60
CA ASP A 456 16.76 97.10 -21.87
C ASP A 456 17.51 96.55 -20.63
N LEU A 457 16.83 95.91 -19.67
CA LEU A 457 17.52 95.23 -18.55
C LEU A 457 16.73 94.11 -17.81
N LEU A 458 15.78 93.43 -18.46
CA LEU A 458 15.10 92.26 -17.88
C LEU A 458 15.75 90.93 -18.32
N PRO A 459 16.01 89.97 -17.40
CA PRO A 459 16.59 88.68 -17.74
C PRO A 459 15.60 87.77 -18.48
N PRO A 460 16.06 86.92 -19.41
CA PRO A 460 15.18 86.04 -20.19
C PRO A 460 14.50 84.96 -19.31
N PRO A 461 13.25 84.58 -19.63
CA PRO A 461 12.49 83.61 -18.83
C PRO A 461 13.09 82.21 -18.88
N LEU A 462 13.04 81.50 -17.75
CA LEU A 462 13.56 80.14 -17.62
C LEU A 462 12.69 79.13 -18.40
N LEU A 463 13.32 78.36 -19.29
CA LEU A 463 12.69 77.27 -20.03
C LEU A 463 12.71 75.97 -19.21
N PRO A 464 11.62 75.17 -19.21
CA PRO A 464 11.56 73.90 -18.49
C PRO A 464 12.45 72.84 -19.16
N GLN A 465 13.27 72.14 -18.37
CA GLN A 465 14.05 71.00 -18.85
C GLN A 465 13.20 69.73 -18.92
N LEU A 466 13.08 69.15 -20.11
CA LEU A 466 12.54 67.81 -20.31
C LEU A 466 13.61 66.77 -19.92
N PHE A 467 13.43 66.12 -18.77
CA PHE A 467 14.21 64.93 -18.41
C PHE A 467 13.70 63.72 -19.21
N ALA A 468 14.53 63.26 -20.15
CA ALA A 468 14.38 61.98 -20.85
C ALA A 468 15.78 61.35 -20.98
N GLY A 469 16.01 60.25 -20.25
CA GLY A 469 17.31 59.60 -20.08
C GLY A 469 17.32 58.73 -18.83
#